data_AF-A0A0B4XAT5-F1
#
_entry.id   AF-A0A0B4XAT5-F1
#
_cell.length_a   1.000
_cell.length_b   1.000
_cell.length_c   1.000
_cell.angle_alpha   90.00
_cell.angle_beta   90.00
_cell.angle_gamma   90.00
#
_symmetry.space_group_name_H-M   'P 1'
#
loop_
_entity.id
_entity.type
_entity.pdbx_description
1 polymer ?
#
loop_
_entity_poly.entity_id
_entity_poly.type
_entity_poly.pdbx_seq_one_letter_code
_entity_poly.pdbx_strand_id
1 'polypeptide(L)'
;MATDLERQFDSAMMAIYQRAKTEAKYNANVFLGMLSDRGGLATARYLINSASASEGYTNLWERNRLDLTVEALVLENGKWHPLFTAEELAKAKARLIAYNYKF
;
A
#
# COMPACT_ATOMS: atom_id res chain seq x y z
N MET A 1 -17.21 15.45 2.10
CA MET A 1 -16.53 15.45 0.79
C MET A 1 -15.42 14.40 0.83
N ALA A 2 -15.72 13.16 0.45
CA ALA A 2 -14.77 12.03 0.50
C ALA A 2 -13.79 12.03 -0.70
N THR A 3 -14.15 12.71 -1.79
CA THR A 3 -13.46 12.68 -3.08
C THR A 3 -12.07 13.29 -3.10
N ASP A 4 -11.73 14.20 -2.18
CA ASP A 4 -10.41 14.84 -2.15
C ASP A 4 -9.34 13.92 -1.53
N LEU A 5 -9.66 13.31 -0.39
CA LEU A 5 -8.80 12.33 0.28
C LEU A 5 -8.55 11.10 -0.60
N GLU A 6 -9.58 10.60 -1.29
CA GLU A 6 -9.42 9.50 -2.24
C GLU A 6 -8.46 9.83 -3.37
N ARG A 7 -8.55 11.04 -3.95
CA ARG A 7 -7.62 11.50 -5.00
C ARG A 7 -6.20 11.68 -4.48
N GLN A 8 -6.04 12.24 -3.29
CA GLN A 8 -4.72 12.36 -2.67
C GLN A 8 -4.12 10.98 -2.38
N PHE A 9 -4.96 10.02 -1.97
CA PHE A 9 -4.53 8.64 -1.73
C PHE A 9 -4.10 7.94 -3.03
N ASP A 10 -4.85 8.13 -4.12
CA ASP A 10 -4.50 7.63 -5.44
C ASP A 10 -3.14 8.16 -5.91
N SER A 11 -2.91 9.47 -5.75
CA SER A 11 -1.61 10.09 -6.05
C SER A 11 -0.49 9.54 -5.17
N ALA A 12 -0.75 9.30 -3.89
CA ALA A 12 0.22 8.71 -2.97
C ALA A 12 0.55 7.25 -3.34
N MET A 13 -0.43 6.47 -3.81
CA MET A 13 -0.23 5.11 -4.32
C MET A 13 0.63 5.11 -5.59
N MET A 14 0.41 6.06 -6.50
CA MET A 14 1.26 6.26 -7.67
C MET A 14 2.70 6.64 -7.28
N ALA A 15 2.85 7.47 -6.24
CA ALA A 15 4.15 7.92 -5.74
C ALA A 15 4.96 6.77 -5.14
N ILE A 16 4.36 5.92 -4.30
CA ILE A 16 5.07 4.75 -3.75
C ILE A 16 5.46 3.76 -4.87
N TYR A 17 4.63 3.60 -5.90
CA TYR A 17 4.97 2.79 -7.07
C TYR A 17 6.18 3.36 -7.82
N GLN A 18 6.20 4.67 -8.06
CA GLN A 18 7.32 5.32 -8.75
C GLN A 18 8.62 5.24 -7.94
N ARG A 19 8.53 5.40 -6.61
CA ARG A 19 9.65 5.18 -5.69
C ARG A 19 10.09 3.72 -5.67
N ALA A 20 9.18 2.75 -5.71
CA ALA A 20 9.53 1.33 -5.74
C ALA A 20 10.28 0.99 -7.04
N LYS A 21 9.84 1.56 -8.15
CA LYS A 21 10.51 1.43 -9.44
C LYS A 21 11.89 2.06 -9.47
N THR A 22 12.04 3.25 -8.89
CA THR A 22 13.28 4.04 -8.98
C THR A 22 14.28 3.62 -7.91
N GLU A 23 13.83 3.55 -6.65
CA GLU A 23 14.67 3.28 -5.50
C GLU A 23 14.84 1.77 -5.23
N ALA A 24 13.79 0.97 -5.39
CA ALA A 24 13.84 -0.48 -5.18
C ALA A 24 14.14 -1.26 -6.48
N LYS A 25 14.25 -0.58 -7.63
CA LYS A 25 14.40 -1.18 -8.98
C LYS A 25 13.36 -2.28 -9.25
N TYR A 26 12.18 -2.16 -8.65
CA TYR A 26 11.10 -3.15 -8.76
C TYR A 26 9.94 -2.58 -9.57
N ASN A 27 9.61 -3.21 -10.69
CA ASN A 27 8.54 -2.75 -11.56
C ASN A 27 7.25 -3.56 -11.31
N ALA A 28 6.39 -3.04 -10.46
CA ALA A 28 5.12 -3.67 -10.09
C ALA A 28 4.04 -3.48 -11.17
N ASN A 29 4.21 -4.11 -12.35
CA ASN A 29 3.27 -3.97 -13.47
C ASN A 29 1.82 -4.35 -13.08
N VAL A 30 1.65 -5.40 -12.26
CA VAL A 30 0.33 -5.84 -11.77
C VAL A 30 -0.30 -4.74 -10.90
N PHE A 31 0.48 -4.13 -10.02
CA PHE A 31 0.01 -3.04 -9.16
C PHE A 31 -0.40 -1.82 -9.99
N LEU A 32 0.41 -1.41 -10.96
CA LEU A 32 0.07 -0.32 -11.88
C LEU A 32 -1.24 -0.59 -12.65
N GLY A 33 -1.43 -1.84 -13.10
CA GLY A 33 -2.67 -2.27 -13.73
C GLY A 33 -3.87 -2.13 -12.80
N MET A 34 -3.76 -2.56 -11.54
CA MET A 34 -4.82 -2.37 -10.54
C MET A 34 -5.10 -0.90 -10.27
N LEU A 35 -4.08 -0.06 -10.11
CA LEU A 35 -4.28 1.38 -9.93
C LEU A 35 -5.07 2.00 -11.09
N SER A 36 -4.76 1.60 -12.33
CA SER A 36 -5.44 2.13 -13.51
C SER A 36 -6.86 1.59 -13.69
N ASP A 37 -7.11 0.36 -13.27
CA ASP A 37 -8.39 -0.34 -13.39
C ASP A 37 -9.43 0.12 -12.35
N ARG A 38 -9.02 0.20 -11.08
CA ARG A 38 -9.92 0.39 -9.93
C ARG A 38 -9.53 1.53 -9.00
N GLY A 39 -8.38 2.18 -9.24
CA GLY A 39 -7.85 3.26 -8.41
C GLY A 39 -7.09 2.79 -7.18
N GLY A 40 -6.38 3.72 -6.55
CA GLY A 40 -5.54 3.50 -5.38
C GLY A 40 -6.30 2.96 -4.18
N LEU A 41 -7.44 3.56 -3.81
CA LEU A 41 -8.18 3.16 -2.62
C LEU A 41 -8.71 1.72 -2.73
N ALA A 42 -9.36 1.39 -3.85
CA ALA A 42 -9.88 0.04 -4.07
C ALA A 42 -8.76 -1.00 -4.14
N THR A 43 -7.63 -0.65 -4.76
CA THR A 43 -6.42 -1.50 -4.79
C THR A 43 -5.88 -1.76 -3.40
N ALA A 44 -5.75 -0.71 -2.58
CA ALA A 44 -5.26 -0.83 -1.21
C ALA A 44 -6.14 -1.76 -0.36
N ARG A 45 -7.45 -1.53 -0.42
CA ARG A 45 -8.45 -2.34 0.27
C ARG A 45 -8.44 -3.79 -0.19
N TYR A 46 -8.26 -4.04 -1.48
CA TYR A 46 -8.10 -5.39 -2.03
C TYR A 46 -6.85 -6.08 -1.47
N LEU A 47 -5.71 -5.40 -1.42
CA LEU A 47 -4.45 -5.94 -0.92
C LEU A 47 -4.48 -6.23 0.59
N ILE A 48 -5.08 -5.33 1.38
CA ILE A 48 -5.22 -5.48 2.84
C ILE A 48 -6.18 -6.64 3.18
N ASN A 49 -7.25 -6.82 2.40
CA ASN A 49 -8.21 -7.91 2.62
C ASN A 49 -7.78 -9.25 1.99
N SER A 50 -6.79 -9.25 1.09
CA SER A 50 -6.19 -10.47 0.58
C SER A 50 -5.58 -11.27 1.73
N ALA A 51 -5.81 -12.58 1.79
CA ALA A 51 -5.26 -13.44 2.83
C ALA A 51 -3.72 -13.51 2.77
N SER A 52 -3.17 -13.48 1.56
CA SER A 52 -1.74 -13.59 1.29
C SER A 52 -1.16 -12.26 0.83
N ALA A 53 0.08 -11.97 1.26
CA ALA A 53 0.85 -10.87 0.71
C ALA A 53 1.08 -11.11 -0.79
N SER A 54 0.94 -10.05 -1.59
CA SER A 54 1.21 -10.14 -3.02
C SER A 54 2.71 -10.32 -3.28
N GLU A 55 3.07 -10.89 -4.43
CA GLU A 55 4.47 -11.05 -4.82
C GLU A 55 5.26 -9.72 -4.80
N GLY A 56 4.59 -8.60 -5.12
CA GLY A 56 5.19 -7.27 -5.02
C GLY A 56 5.53 -6.85 -3.59
N TYR A 57 4.75 -7.30 -2.61
CA TYR A 57 5.03 -7.05 -1.19
C TYR A 57 6.29 -7.80 -0.76
N THR A 58 6.39 -9.10 -1.07
CA THR A 58 7.59 -9.90 -0.76
C THR A 58 8.83 -9.33 -1.44
N ASN A 59 8.73 -8.92 -2.71
CA ASN A 59 9.84 -8.30 -3.43
C ASN A 59 10.32 -6.99 -2.77
N LEU A 60 9.40 -6.17 -2.27
CA LEU A 60 9.72 -4.94 -1.53
C LEU A 60 10.36 -5.27 -0.18
N TRP A 61 9.84 -6.29 0.51
CA TRP A 61 10.40 -6.76 1.77
C TRP A 61 11.84 -7.26 1.64
N GLU A 62 12.15 -8.09 0.64
CA GLU A 62 13.50 -8.56 0.36
C GLU A 62 14.48 -7.40 0.10
N ARG A 63 13.96 -6.27 -0.38
CA ARG A 63 14.72 -5.04 -0.64
C ARG A 63 14.76 -4.08 0.55
N ASN A 64 14.21 -4.48 1.69
CA ASN A 64 14.04 -3.63 2.87
C ASN A 64 13.26 -2.34 2.58
N ARG A 65 12.34 -2.39 1.61
CA ARG A 65 11.51 -1.26 1.14
C ARG A 65 10.03 -1.44 1.47
N LEU A 66 9.76 -2.00 2.65
CA LEU A 66 8.39 -2.11 3.15
C LEU A 66 7.75 -0.73 3.37
N ASP A 67 8.53 0.34 3.50
CA ASP A 67 8.05 1.75 3.51
C ASP A 67 7.25 2.11 2.25
N LEU A 68 7.53 1.44 1.14
CA LEU A 68 6.86 1.66 -0.14
C LEU A 68 5.66 0.74 -0.36
N THR A 69 5.16 0.10 0.70
CA THR A 69 3.95 -0.71 0.66
C THR A 69 2.72 0.10 1.04
N VAL A 70 1.56 -0.41 0.65
CA VAL A 70 0.28 0.20 0.97
C VAL A 70 0.04 0.22 2.47
N GLU A 71 0.36 -0.88 3.15
CA GLU A 71 0.20 -1.03 4.58
C GLU A 71 1.02 0.03 5.33
N ALA A 72 2.25 0.29 4.90
CA ALA A 72 3.10 1.31 5.51
C ALA A 72 2.56 2.71 5.21
N LEU A 73 2.19 3.00 3.96
CA LEU A 73 1.62 4.28 3.56
C LEU A 73 0.39 4.64 4.40
N VAL A 74 -0.51 3.69 4.63
CA VAL A 74 -1.75 3.88 5.39
C VAL A 74 -1.47 4.09 6.87
N LEU A 75 -0.56 3.31 7.48
CA LEU A 75 -0.27 3.39 8.92
C LEU A 75 0.63 4.56 9.31
N GLU A 76 1.59 4.93 8.45
CA GLU A 76 2.46 6.08 8.69
C GLU A 76 1.72 7.41 8.56
N ASN A 77 0.62 7.44 7.80
CA ASN A 77 -0.16 8.65 7.55
C ASN A 77 -1.58 8.53 8.10
N GLY A 78 -1.78 9.02 9.33
CA GLY A 78 -3.09 9.02 9.99
C GLY A 78 -4.22 9.74 9.24
N LYS A 79 -3.91 10.57 8.24
CA LYS A 79 -4.88 11.17 7.32
C LYS A 79 -5.64 10.14 6.48
N TRP A 80 -5.07 8.97 6.23
CA TRP A 80 -5.72 7.91 5.46
C TRP A 80 -6.57 6.99 6.31
N HIS A 81 -6.36 6.94 7.63
CA HIS A 81 -7.15 6.14 8.55
C HIS A 81 -8.68 6.27 8.36
N PRO A 82 -9.27 7.47 8.14
CA PRO A 82 -10.71 7.57 7.87
C PRO A 82 -11.18 6.94 6.54
N LEU A 83 -10.28 6.63 5.61
CA LEU A 83 -10.60 5.91 4.36
C LEU A 83 -10.69 4.39 4.56
N PHE A 84 -10.16 3.88 5.66
CA PHE A 84 -10.11 2.45 5.98
C PHE A 84 -10.87 2.16 7.27
N THR A 85 -11.35 0.93 7.40
CA THR A 85 -11.94 0.47 8.65
C THR A 85 -10.85 0.12 9.67
N ALA A 86 -11.20 0.15 10.96
CA ALA A 86 -10.28 -0.25 12.03
C ALA A 86 -9.75 -1.69 11.83
N GLU A 87 -10.56 -2.58 11.28
CA GLU A 87 -10.19 -3.96 10.95
C GLU A 87 -9.12 -4.02 9.85
N GLU A 88 -9.26 -3.18 8.81
CA GLU A 88 -8.27 -3.09 7.73
C GLU A 88 -6.94 -2.54 8.23
N LEU A 89 -6.97 -1.49 9.06
CA LEU A 89 -5.77 -0.93 9.70
C LEU A 89 -5.09 -1.97 10.59
N ALA A 90 -5.86 -2.75 11.35
CA ALA A 90 -5.33 -3.82 12.19
C ALA A 90 -4.67 -4.93 11.35
N LYS A 91 -5.29 -5.34 10.24
CA LYS A 91 -4.72 -6.32 9.29
C LYS A 91 -3.42 -5.81 8.67
N ALA A 92 -3.41 -4.57 8.17
CA ALA A 92 -2.23 -3.93 7.61
C ALA A 92 -1.07 -3.90 8.62
N LYS A 93 -1.38 -3.51 9.87
CA LYS A 93 -0.41 -3.47 10.97
C LYS A 93 0.11 -4.85 11.32
N ALA A 94 -0.78 -5.83 11.48
CA ALA A 94 -0.41 -7.21 11.80
C ALA A 94 0.50 -7.80 10.72
N ARG A 95 0.21 -7.52 9.43
CA ARG A 95 1.04 -7.95 8.31
C ARG A 95 2.43 -7.34 8.38
N LEU A 96 2.55 -6.01 8.54
CA LEU A 96 3.86 -5.37 8.66
C LEU A 96 4.69 -5.92 9.82
N ILE A 97 4.06 -6.16 10.97
CA ILE A 97 4.72 -6.79 12.13
C ILE A 97 5.17 -8.21 11.80
N ALA A 98 4.34 -9.01 11.10
CA ALA A 98 4.69 -10.37 10.70
C ALA A 98 5.91 -10.42 9.77
N TYR A 99 6.12 -9.38 8.96
CA TYR A 99 7.31 -9.22 8.11
C TYR A 99 8.46 -8.44 8.81
N ASN A 100 8.37 -8.28 10.13
CA ASN A 100 9.38 -7.65 10.97
C ASN A 100 9.67 -6.17 10.61
N TYR A 101 8.64 -5.47 10.12
CA TYR A 101 8.70 -4.02 9.90
C TYR A 101 8.72 -3.26 11.22
N LYS A 102 9.51 -2.20 11.29
CA LYS A 102 9.59 -1.31 12.45
C LYS A 102 8.94 0.01 12.09
N PHE A 103 7.94 0.39 12.90
CA PHE A 103 7.29 1.70 12.86
C PHE A 103 8.18 2.80 13.42
#